data_AF-A0A4Q3V5P6-F1
#
_entry.id   AF-A0A4Q3V5P6-F1
#
_cell.length_a   1.000
_cell.length_b   1.000
_cell.length_c   1.000
_cell.angle_alpha   90.00
_cell.angle_beta   90.00
_cell.angle_gamma   90.00
#
_symmetry.space_group_name_H-M   'P 1'
#
loop_
_entity.id
_entity.type
_entity.pdbx_description
1 polymer ?
#
loop_
_entity_poly.entity_id
_entity_poly.type
_entity_poly.pdbx_seq_one_letter_code
_entity_poly.pdbx_strand_id
1 'polypeptide(L)' 'MKFSTQEDYGLRCLLQIARRPLEETALTIPEISRLEGLSQTHVAKLLMLLRQSGFVRSSRGQAGGYRLDRD' A
#
# COMPACT_ATOMS: atom_id res chain seq x y z
N MET A 1 -11.05 4.56 20.83
CA MET A 1 -11.14 3.37 19.95
C MET A 1 -9.82 2.60 20.04
N LYS A 2 -9.85 1.26 20.11
CA LYS A 2 -8.64 0.43 20.03
C LYS A 2 -8.57 -0.17 18.63
N PHE A 3 -7.63 0.29 17.81
CA PHE A 3 -7.31 -0.34 16.54
C PHE A 3 -6.35 -1.50 16.79
N SER A 4 -6.54 -2.59 16.06
CA SER A 4 -5.54 -3.65 15.95
C SER A 4 -4.29 -3.13 15.24
N THR A 5 -3.16 -3.77 15.52
CA THR A 5 -1.89 -3.50 14.83
C THR A 5 -2.02 -3.65 13.31
N GLN A 6 -2.85 -4.58 12.84
CA GLN A 6 -3.09 -4.77 11.41
C GLN A 6 -3.85 -3.59 10.79
N GLU A 7 -4.85 -3.04 11.48
CA GLU A 7 -5.60 -1.86 11.01
C GLU A 7 -4.71 -0.63 10.96
N ASP A 8 -3.87 -0.40 11.99
CA ASP A 8 -2.91 0.71 12.02
C ASP A 8 -1.95 0.64 10.83
N TYR A 9 -1.27 -0.49 10.63
CA TYR A 9 -0.33 -0.64 9.52
C TYR A 9 -1.01 -0.66 8.15
N GLY A 10 -2.23 -1.19 8.05
CA GLY A 10 -3.03 -1.14 6.83
C GLY A 10 -3.34 0.31 6.42
N LEU A 11 -3.80 1.13 7.37
CA LEU A 11 -4.05 2.56 7.15
C LEU A 11 -2.79 3.30 6.77
N ARG A 12 -1.66 3.02 7.43
CA ARG A 12 -0.37 3.64 7.10
C ARG A 12 0.07 3.30 5.67
N CYS A 13 -0.02 2.04 5.25
CA CYS A 13 0.27 1.65 3.87
C CYS A 13 -0.63 2.38 2.86
N LEU A 14 -1.94 2.47 3.16
CA LEU A 14 -2.89 3.17 2.29
C LEU A 14 -2.56 4.67 2.18
N LEU A 15 -2.20 5.32 3.29
CA LEU A 15 -1.80 6.72 3.31
C LEU A 15 -0.50 6.97 2.53
N GLN A 16 0.46 6.06 2.56
CA GLN A 16 1.67 6.21 1.72
C GLN A 16 1.33 6.21 0.23
N ILE A 17 0.42 5.34 -0.18
CA ILE A 17 -0.06 5.28 -1.56
C ILE A 17 -0.85 6.55 -1.92
N ALA A 18 -1.71 7.03 -1.02
CA ALA A 18 -2.53 8.22 -1.24
C ALA A 18 -1.74 9.54 -1.24
N ARG A 19 -0.59 9.61 -0.56
CA ARG A 19 0.29 10.79 -0.53
C ARG A 19 1.03 11.03 -1.85
N ARG A 20 1.05 10.04 -2.74
CA ARG A 20 1.65 10.19 -4.05
C ARG A 20 0.66 10.90 -4.98
N PRO A 21 1.07 11.97 -5.69
CA PRO A 21 0.29 12.54 -6.77
C PRO A 21 -0.21 11.45 -7.73
N LEU A 22 -1.42 11.59 -8.26
CA LEU A 22 -2.01 10.63 -9.21
C LEU A 22 -1.16 10.41 -10.46
N GLU A 23 -0.34 11.40 -10.80
CA GLU A 23 0.61 11.41 -11.92
C GLU A 23 1.95 10.71 -11.59
N GLU A 24 2.25 10.46 -10.31
CA GLU A 24 3.47 9.78 -9.88
C GLU A 24 3.39 8.24 -10.02
N THR A 25 4.57 7.63 -10.03
CA THR A 25 4.78 6.19 -10.12
C THR A 25 4.10 5.45 -8.95
N ALA A 26 3.55 4.28 -9.25
CA ALA A 26 2.98 3.39 -8.25
C ALA A 26 4.03 3.01 -7.19
N LEU A 27 3.60 2.79 -5.94
CA LEU A 27 4.53 2.36 -4.89
C LEU A 27 4.68 0.84 -4.85
N THR A 28 5.92 0.38 -4.80
CA THR A 28 6.23 -1.05 -4.70
C THR A 28 6.24 -1.52 -3.23
N ILE A 29 6.15 -2.84 -3.03
CA ILE A 29 6.26 -3.45 -1.69
C ILE A 29 7.59 -3.08 -1.01
N PRO A 30 8.76 -3.13 -1.67
CA PRO A 30 10.03 -2.72 -1.06
C PRO A 30 10.03 -1.24 -0.62
N GLU A 31 9.43 -0.35 -1.41
CA GLU A 31 9.36 1.08 -1.06
C GLU A 31 8.48 1.31 0.17
N ILE A 32 7.27 0.73 0.19
CA ILE A 32 6.36 0.86 1.33
C ILE A 32 6.97 0.22 2.59
N SER A 33 7.62 -0.94 2.44
CA SER A 33 8.37 -1.61 3.51
C SER A 33 9.42 -0.69 4.14
N ARG A 34 10.20 0.02 3.31
CA ARG A 34 11.18 1.00 3.78
C ARG A 34 10.54 2.22 4.44
N LEU A 35 9.47 2.76 3.86
CA LEU A 35 8.77 3.94 4.39
C LEU A 35 8.12 3.67 5.75
N GLU A 36 7.60 2.46 5.96
CA GLU A 36 6.85 2.10 7.16
C GLU A 36 7.68 1.35 8.21
N GLY A 37 8.91 0.93 7.88
CA GLY A 37 9.75 0.13 8.76
C GLY A 37 9.20 -1.28 8.98
N LEU A 38 8.50 -1.84 7.98
CA LEU A 38 7.85 -3.14 8.04
C LEU A 38 8.57 -4.15 7.15
N SER A 39 8.46 -5.45 7.44
CA SER A 39 8.96 -6.47 6.51
C SER A 39 8.16 -6.46 5.20
N GLN A 40 8.82 -6.76 4.09
CA GLN A 40 8.16 -6.85 2.78
C GLN A 40 7.01 -7.86 2.79
N THR A 41 7.16 -8.99 3.51
CA THR A 41 6.09 -9.98 3.68
C THR A 41 4.88 -9.41 4.41
N HIS A 42 5.09 -8.58 5.43
CA HIS A 42 3.99 -7.96 6.17
C HIS A 42 3.26 -6.94 5.29
N VAL A 43 3.99 -6.08 4.59
CA VAL A 43 3.42 -5.13 3.62
C VAL A 43 2.65 -5.85 2.52
N ALA A 44 3.19 -6.95 1.97
CA ALA A 44 2.52 -7.73 0.95
C ALA A 44 1.16 -8.27 1.43
N LYS A 45 1.08 -8.76 2.68
CA LYS A 45 -0.19 -9.21 3.28
C LYS A 45 -1.19 -8.06 3.42
N LEU A 46 -0.75 -6.89 3.91
CA LEU A 46 -1.61 -5.72 4.06
C LEU A 46 -2.14 -5.23 2.72
N LEU A 47 -1.27 -5.09 1.72
CA LEU A 47 -1.64 -4.65 0.38
C LEU A 47 -2.54 -5.66 -0.34
N MET A 48 -2.38 -6.96 -0.08
CA MET A 48 -3.31 -7.97 -0.59
C MET A 48 -4.72 -7.76 -0.05
N LEU A 49 -4.87 -7.52 1.26
CA LEU A 49 -6.17 -7.24 1.88
C LEU A 49 -6.78 -5.95 1.34
N LEU A 50 -5.98 -4.88 1.25
CA LEU A 50 -6.45 -3.60 0.69
C LEU A 50 -6.88 -3.74 -0.78
N ARG A 51 -6.19 -4.57 -1.56
CA ARG A 51 -6.55 -4.85 -2.97
C ARG A 51 -7.86 -5.63 -3.06
N GLN A 52 -8.02 -6.68 -2.25
CA GLN A 52 -9.24 -7.48 -2.22
C GLN A 52 -10.45 -6.66 -1.80
N SER A 53 -10.24 -5.67 -0.92
CA SER A 53 -11.28 -4.72 -0.48
C SER A 53 -11.52 -3.57 -1.46
N GLY A 54 -10.78 -3.49 -2.58
CA GLY A 54 -10.98 -2.45 -3.61
C GLY A 54 -10.46 -1.06 -3.23
N PHE A 55 -9.53 -0.95 -2.28
CA PHE A 55 -8.89 0.34 -1.95
C PHE A 55 -7.70 0.64 -2.86
N VAL A 56 -6.99 -0.40 -3.31
CA VAL A 56 -5.80 -0.26 -4.15
C VAL A 56 -5.84 -1.23 -5.32
N ARG A 57 -5.14 -0.87 -6.39
CA ARG A 57 -4.89 -1.71 -7.56
C ARG A 57 -3.40 -1.93 -7.76
N SER A 58 -3.04 -3.12 -8.25
CA SER A 58 -1.64 -3.50 -8.49
C SER A 58 -1.34 -3.58 -9.98
N SER A 59 -0.29 -2.92 -10.45
CA SER A 59 0.26 -3.08 -11.80
C SER A 59 1.56 -3.90 -11.77
N ARG A 60 1.82 -4.67 -12.84
CA ARG A 60 3.07 -5.41 -13.05
C ARG A 60 4.01 -4.63 -13.99
N GLY A 61 5.31 -4.95 -13.96
CA GLY A 61 6.32 -4.37 -14.86
C GLY A 61 7.28 -3.40 -14.18
N GLN A 62 8.16 -2.76 -14.96
CA GLN A 62 9.18 -1.81 -14.48
C GLN A 62 8.59 -0.56 -13.81
N ALA A 63 7.39 -0.16 -14.22
CA ALA A 63 6.58 0.90 -13.57
C ALA A 63 5.43 0.31 -12.72
N GLY A 64 5.59 -0.93 -12.27
CA GLY A 64 4.63 -1.67 -11.46
C GLY A 64 4.57 -1.17 -10.01
N GLY A 65 3.53 -1.57 -9.28
CA GLY A 65 3.32 -1.18 -7.89
C GLY A 65 1.84 -1.07 -7.55
N TYR A 66 1.55 -0.42 -6.43
CA TYR A 66 0.22 -0.18 -5.90
C TYR A 66 -0.18 1.28 -6.05
N ARG A 67 -1.42 1.51 -6.48
CA ARG A 67 -2.08 2.82 -6.58
C ARG A 67 -3.46 2.74 -5.93
N LEU A 68 -4.05 3.89 -5.60
CA LEU A 68 -5.47 3.94 -5.23
C LEU A 68 -6.33 3.41 -6.39
N ASP A 69 -7.40 2.71 -6.03
CA ASP A 69 -8.37 2.19 -7.00
C ASP A 69 -9.42 3.24 -7.40
N ARG A 70 -9.56 4.30 -6.60
CA ARG A 70 -10.53 5.39 -6.80
C ARG A 70 -9.89 6.75 -6.45
N ASP A 71 -10.32 7.77 -7.16
CA ASP A 71 -9.96 9.19 -6.95
C ASP A 71 -10.84 9.83 -5.86
#